data_AF-A0A9D8X6T7-F1
#
_entry.id   AF-A0A9D8X6T7-F1
#
_cell.length_a   1.000
_cell.length_b   1.000
_cell.length_c   1.000
_cell.angle_alpha   90.00
_cell.angle_beta   90.00
_cell.angle_gamma   90.00
#
_symmetry.space_group_name_H-M   'P 1'
#
loop_
_entity.id
_entity.type
_entity.pdbx_description
1 polymer ?
#
loop_
_entity_poly.entity_id
_entity_poly.type
_entity_poly.pdbx_seq_one_letter_code
_entity_poly.pdbx_strand_id
1 'polypeptide(L)'
;GHSPYLSFAKMMKNKLGYPIGLIQESLGGSPISRWNKKVNGDLYNSMVESVGRCTDGDMRVAGILWYQGCSDANENDSAVYYTRFKQMVEDMRTDFRSPDLPVYTVQLNKVHDQENIIWADIREIQRRAAIEMKNVFVVPSLDLALNDGIHNSSASNIVIGERLARVALEGYYKKPCCFGLAPDIVSAVCDKNSLTLTFSNIYHYMHTLGVTAANCGFVVEDDNGKIDIVGYNGSGDKIYLKLERTLLGKAYVSFAQTSNLKSAPPYDAGSGLPIIAFNKKEIENV
;
A
#
# COMPACT_ATOMS: atom_id res chain seq x y z
N GLY A 1 -4.46 -1.10 22.02
CA GLY A 1 -4.15 0.20 21.38
C GLY A 1 -5.32 0.66 20.53
N HIS A 2 -5.24 1.86 19.95
CA HIS A 2 -6.24 2.34 18.98
C HIS A 2 -6.10 1.56 17.67
N SER A 3 -7.20 1.13 17.04
CA SER A 3 -7.20 0.44 15.74
C SER A 3 -7.85 1.31 14.65
N PRO A 4 -7.55 1.07 13.36
CA PRO A 4 -8.19 1.82 12.27
C PRO A 4 -9.66 1.42 12.05
N TYR A 5 -10.05 0.24 12.51
CA TYR A 5 -11.29 -0.42 12.08
C TYR A 5 -12.57 0.25 12.61
N LEU A 6 -12.53 0.89 13.78
CA LEU A 6 -13.69 1.63 14.28
C LEU A 6 -13.96 2.89 13.46
N SER A 7 -12.92 3.60 13.02
CA SER A 7 -13.05 4.77 12.14
C SER A 7 -13.65 4.36 10.80
N PHE A 8 -13.11 3.28 10.21
CA PHE A 8 -13.66 2.64 9.02
C PHE A 8 -15.16 2.33 9.17
N ALA A 9 -15.54 1.59 10.22
CA ALA A 9 -16.92 1.16 10.42
C ALA A 9 -17.90 2.34 10.60
N LYS A 10 -17.50 3.39 11.32
CA LYS A 10 -18.31 4.61 11.47
C LYS A 10 -18.55 5.29 10.13
N MET A 11 -17.50 5.45 9.32
CA MET A 11 -17.63 6.07 7.99
C MET A 11 -18.49 5.22 7.06
N MET A 12 -18.28 3.90 7.03
CA MET A 12 -19.08 2.97 6.22
C MET A 12 -20.55 2.97 6.64
N LYS A 13 -20.85 2.90 7.94
CA LYS A 13 -22.22 3.01 8.48
C LYS A 13 -22.89 4.30 8.00
N ASN A 14 -22.20 5.43 8.12
CA ASN A 14 -22.73 6.73 7.73
C ASN A 14 -23.01 6.83 6.22
N LYS A 15 -22.17 6.19 5.38
CA LYS A 15 -22.28 6.27 3.92
C LYS A 15 -23.22 5.23 3.31
N LEU A 16 -23.42 4.11 3.97
CA LEU A 16 -24.23 2.99 3.46
C LEU A 16 -25.57 2.84 4.17
N GLY A 17 -25.74 3.41 5.37
CA GLY A 17 -27.01 3.45 6.08
C GLY A 17 -27.36 2.19 6.87
N TYR A 18 -26.47 1.19 6.93
CA TYR A 18 -26.68 -0.05 7.69
C TYR A 18 -25.58 -0.32 8.73
N PRO A 19 -25.86 -1.11 9.77
CA PRO A 19 -24.86 -1.46 10.80
C PRO A 19 -23.65 -2.18 10.22
N ILE A 20 -22.45 -1.85 10.72
CA ILE A 20 -21.21 -2.51 10.34
C ILE A 20 -20.73 -3.36 11.52
N GLY A 21 -20.69 -4.68 11.33
CA GLY A 21 -20.05 -5.61 12.26
C GLY A 21 -18.55 -5.72 12.00
N LEU A 22 -17.75 -5.87 13.05
CA LEU A 22 -16.31 -6.09 12.98
C LEU A 22 -15.97 -7.40 13.69
N ILE A 23 -15.24 -8.28 13.00
CA ILE A 23 -14.70 -9.53 13.55
C ILE A 23 -13.17 -9.34 13.58
N GLN A 24 -12.59 -9.30 14.79
CA GLN A 24 -11.21 -8.90 15.00
C GLN A 24 -10.33 -10.12 15.29
N GLU A 25 -9.50 -10.49 14.31
CA GLU A 25 -8.65 -11.70 14.40
C GLU A 25 -7.15 -11.39 14.39
N SER A 26 -6.76 -10.11 14.29
CA SER A 26 -5.36 -9.71 14.13
C SER A 26 -4.49 -10.10 15.32
N LEU A 27 -3.30 -10.64 15.05
CA LEU A 27 -2.26 -10.91 16.06
C LEU A 27 -0.94 -10.21 15.69
N GLY A 28 -0.40 -9.42 16.63
CA GLY A 28 0.87 -8.72 16.45
C GLY A 28 2.05 -9.67 16.26
N GLY A 29 3.01 -9.27 15.43
CA GLY A 29 4.22 -10.06 15.15
C GLY A 29 4.00 -11.33 14.32
N SER A 30 2.77 -11.59 13.85
CA SER A 30 2.47 -12.79 13.06
C SER A 30 2.94 -12.66 11.60
N PRO A 31 3.77 -13.59 11.09
CA PRO A 31 4.10 -13.66 9.66
C PRO A 31 2.94 -14.26 8.86
N ILE A 32 2.94 -14.07 7.53
CA ILE A 32 1.85 -14.54 6.67
C ILE A 32 1.72 -16.07 6.63
N SER A 33 2.77 -16.81 7.00
CA SER A 33 2.74 -18.28 7.11
C SER A 33 1.70 -18.80 8.10
N ARG A 34 1.43 -18.05 9.18
CA ARG A 34 0.38 -18.32 10.18
C ARG A 34 -1.03 -18.11 9.62
N TRP A 35 -1.13 -17.35 8.54
CA TRP A 35 -2.36 -17.02 7.82
C TRP A 35 -2.55 -17.84 6.54
N ASN A 36 -1.73 -18.87 6.33
CA ASN A 36 -1.81 -19.75 5.17
C ASN A 36 -2.09 -21.19 5.62
N LYS A 37 -3.25 -21.74 5.21
CA LYS A 37 -3.71 -23.09 5.57
C LYS A 37 -2.68 -24.19 5.31
N LYS A 38 -1.90 -24.05 4.24
CA LYS A 38 -0.99 -25.09 3.74
C LYS A 38 0.39 -25.03 4.38
N VAL A 39 0.64 -24.05 5.26
CA VAL A 39 1.96 -23.84 5.88
C VAL A 39 1.89 -24.02 7.39
N ASN A 40 1.32 -23.06 8.11
CA ASN A 40 1.03 -23.19 9.54
C ASN A 40 -0.47 -23.03 9.77
N GLY A 41 -1.03 -21.88 9.35
CA GLY A 41 -2.48 -21.71 9.21
C GLY A 41 -3.29 -21.69 10.50
N ASP A 42 -2.68 -21.73 11.68
CA ASP A 42 -3.42 -21.73 12.95
C ASP A 42 -4.24 -20.45 13.19
N LEU A 43 -3.72 -19.27 12.84
CA LEU A 43 -4.46 -18.00 12.90
C LEU A 43 -5.55 -17.95 11.83
N TYR A 44 -5.27 -18.50 10.65
CA TYR A 44 -6.27 -18.64 9.61
C TYR A 44 -7.46 -19.50 10.09
N ASN A 45 -7.18 -20.66 10.65
CA ASN A 45 -8.21 -21.58 11.14
C ASN A 45 -9.01 -20.95 12.29
N SER A 46 -8.32 -20.24 13.21
CA SER A 46 -8.97 -19.49 14.29
C SER A 46 -9.94 -18.44 13.75
N MET A 47 -9.53 -17.67 12.73
CA MET A 47 -10.39 -16.70 12.05
C MET A 47 -11.61 -17.36 11.42
N VAL A 48 -11.45 -18.49 10.72
CA VAL A 48 -12.56 -19.22 10.10
C VAL A 48 -13.58 -19.67 11.15
N GLU A 49 -13.12 -20.22 12.27
CA GLU A 49 -14.01 -20.60 13.38
C GLU A 49 -14.73 -19.40 13.99
N SER A 50 -14.02 -18.28 14.21
CA SER A 50 -14.62 -17.04 14.71
C SER A 50 -15.69 -16.50 13.77
N VAL A 51 -15.43 -16.47 12.46
CA VAL A 51 -16.43 -16.09 11.45
C VAL A 51 -17.63 -17.03 11.50
N GLY A 52 -17.41 -18.34 11.61
CA GLY A 52 -18.49 -19.32 11.78
C GLY A 52 -19.37 -19.01 13.00
N ARG A 53 -18.77 -18.72 14.15
CA ARG A 53 -19.50 -18.34 15.37
C ARG A 53 -20.24 -17.00 15.23
N CYS A 54 -19.62 -16.00 14.62
CA CYS A 54 -20.20 -14.66 14.48
C CYS A 54 -21.29 -14.55 13.39
N THR A 55 -21.39 -15.55 12.51
CA THR A 55 -22.34 -15.58 11.39
C THR A 55 -23.34 -16.73 11.49
N ASP A 56 -23.44 -17.38 12.65
CA ASP A 56 -24.28 -18.55 12.89
C ASP A 56 -24.10 -19.66 11.82
N GLY A 57 -22.85 -19.85 11.39
CA GLY A 57 -22.46 -20.84 10.37
C GLY A 57 -22.69 -20.42 8.91
N ASP A 58 -23.17 -19.21 8.63
CA ASP A 58 -23.38 -18.73 7.25
C ASP A 58 -22.06 -18.52 6.49
N MET A 59 -20.99 -18.20 7.23
CA MET A 59 -19.64 -17.95 6.74
C MET A 59 -19.46 -16.71 5.86
N ARG A 60 -20.52 -15.98 5.51
CA ARG A 60 -20.42 -14.80 4.64
C ARG A 60 -19.97 -13.56 5.41
N VAL A 61 -19.00 -12.86 4.83
CA VAL A 61 -18.52 -11.54 5.29
C VAL A 61 -18.53 -10.55 4.12
N ALA A 62 -18.66 -9.25 4.42
CA ALA A 62 -18.78 -8.21 3.39
C ALA A 62 -17.42 -7.79 2.78
N GLY A 63 -16.31 -8.09 3.45
CA GLY A 63 -14.97 -7.74 3.01
C GLY A 63 -13.93 -8.04 4.09
N ILE A 64 -12.66 -7.98 3.71
CA ILE A 64 -11.50 -8.19 4.59
C ILE A 64 -10.72 -6.89 4.71
N LEU A 65 -10.37 -6.50 5.94
CA LEU A 65 -9.40 -5.43 6.21
C LEU A 65 -8.08 -6.10 6.60
N TRP A 66 -7.01 -5.79 5.87
CA TRP A 66 -5.72 -6.47 6.02
C TRP A 66 -4.58 -5.47 6.19
N TYR A 67 -3.85 -5.58 7.30
CA TYR A 67 -2.63 -4.81 7.51
C TYR A 67 -1.58 -5.68 8.18
N GLN A 68 -0.67 -6.21 7.38
CA GLN A 68 0.34 -7.18 7.77
C GLN A 68 1.50 -7.09 6.77
N GLY A 69 2.68 -7.59 7.16
CA GLY A 69 3.84 -7.74 6.29
C GLY A 69 5.15 -7.40 7.02
N CYS A 70 5.08 -6.71 8.15
CA CYS A 70 6.27 -6.30 8.92
C CYS A 70 7.15 -7.49 9.32
N SER A 71 6.56 -8.59 9.77
CA SER A 71 7.30 -9.81 10.16
C SER A 71 7.89 -10.58 8.98
N ASP A 72 7.42 -10.32 7.75
CA ASP A 72 7.87 -10.98 6.52
C ASP A 72 8.91 -10.15 5.76
N ALA A 73 9.27 -8.96 6.25
CA ALA A 73 10.29 -8.09 5.68
C ALA A 73 11.73 -8.58 5.94
N ASN A 74 11.97 -9.86 5.66
CA ASN A 74 13.23 -10.58 5.74
C ASN A 74 13.47 -11.38 4.44
N GLU A 75 14.71 -11.82 4.19
CA GLU A 75 15.12 -12.42 2.90
C GLU A 75 14.29 -13.64 2.51
N ASN A 76 13.94 -14.48 3.49
CA ASN A 76 13.26 -15.75 3.21
C ASN A 76 11.76 -15.56 3.01
N ASP A 77 11.10 -14.80 3.88
CA ASP A 77 9.65 -14.67 3.84
C ASP A 77 9.16 -13.72 2.73
N SER A 78 9.93 -12.67 2.43
CA SER A 78 9.57 -11.73 1.36
C SER A 78 9.46 -12.41 -0.01
N ALA A 79 10.34 -13.38 -0.30
CA ALA A 79 10.36 -14.14 -1.56
C ALA A 79 9.06 -14.94 -1.82
N VAL A 80 8.35 -15.31 -0.75
CA VAL A 80 7.13 -16.14 -0.83
C VAL A 80 5.87 -15.37 -0.43
N TYR A 81 5.99 -14.10 -0.02
CA TYR A 81 4.89 -13.30 0.52
C TYR A 81 3.73 -13.17 -0.48
N TYR A 82 4.01 -12.83 -1.73
CA TYR A 82 2.98 -12.68 -2.77
C TYR A 82 2.18 -13.98 -2.95
N THR A 83 2.87 -15.10 -3.11
CA THR A 83 2.24 -16.41 -3.31
C THR A 83 1.37 -16.80 -2.11
N ARG A 84 1.87 -16.57 -0.89
CA ARG A 84 1.12 -16.87 0.34
C ARG A 84 -0.09 -15.94 0.50
N PHE A 85 0.05 -14.65 0.19
CA PHE A 85 -1.04 -13.68 0.22
C PHE A 85 -2.13 -14.03 -0.79
N LYS A 86 -1.74 -14.35 -2.03
CA LYS A 86 -2.68 -14.79 -3.07
C LYS A 86 -3.46 -16.02 -2.66
N GLN A 87 -2.78 -17.07 -2.18
CA GLN A 87 -3.43 -18.29 -1.70
C GLN A 87 -4.37 -18.01 -0.52
N MET A 88 -3.96 -17.16 0.43
CA MET A 88 -4.80 -16.77 1.56
C MET A 88 -6.10 -16.08 1.10
N VAL A 89 -6.01 -15.15 0.14
CA VAL A 89 -7.20 -14.47 -0.40
C VAL A 89 -8.12 -15.45 -1.15
N GLU A 90 -7.57 -16.38 -1.93
CA GLU A 90 -8.33 -17.42 -2.63
C GLU A 90 -9.02 -18.38 -1.65
N ASP A 91 -8.32 -18.76 -0.58
CA ASP A 91 -8.86 -19.60 0.49
C ASP A 91 -10.00 -18.86 1.22
N MET A 92 -9.82 -17.58 1.56
CA MET A 92 -10.86 -16.76 2.21
C MET A 92 -12.10 -16.62 1.33
N ARG A 93 -11.93 -16.41 0.02
CA ARG A 93 -13.04 -16.34 -0.94
C ARG A 93 -13.84 -17.63 -0.98
N THR A 94 -13.15 -18.76 -0.90
CA THR A 94 -13.76 -20.10 -0.89
C THR A 94 -14.50 -20.34 0.43
N ASP A 95 -13.83 -20.18 1.56
CA ASP A 95 -14.39 -20.48 2.88
C ASP A 95 -15.55 -19.55 3.25
N PHE A 96 -15.44 -18.27 2.86
CA PHE A 96 -16.48 -17.26 3.13
C PHE A 96 -17.54 -17.18 2.03
N ARG A 97 -17.56 -18.15 1.10
CA ARG A 97 -18.58 -18.32 0.06
C ARG A 97 -18.80 -17.04 -0.76
N SER A 98 -17.72 -16.33 -1.04
CA SER A 98 -17.74 -15.05 -1.75
C SER A 98 -16.58 -14.97 -2.73
N PRO A 99 -16.76 -15.46 -3.98
CA PRO A 99 -15.71 -15.45 -5.01
C PRO A 99 -15.14 -14.06 -5.32
N ASP A 100 -15.95 -13.02 -5.12
CA ASP A 100 -15.60 -11.62 -5.37
C ASP A 100 -15.33 -10.83 -4.07
N LEU A 101 -15.07 -11.53 -2.94
CA LEU A 101 -14.82 -10.90 -1.64
C LEU A 101 -13.74 -9.81 -1.76
N PRO A 102 -14.07 -8.54 -1.43
CA PRO A 102 -13.10 -7.47 -1.50
C PRO A 102 -12.13 -7.52 -0.32
N VAL A 103 -10.86 -7.28 -0.62
CA VAL A 103 -9.77 -7.20 0.37
C VAL A 103 -9.16 -5.81 0.30
N TYR A 104 -9.20 -5.09 1.41
CA TYR A 104 -8.64 -3.75 1.53
C TYR A 104 -7.36 -3.82 2.36
N THR A 105 -6.23 -3.66 1.69
CA THR A 105 -4.90 -3.77 2.31
C THR A 105 -4.31 -2.40 2.62
N VAL A 106 -3.43 -2.33 3.61
CA VAL A 106 -2.62 -1.14 3.90
C VAL A 106 -1.18 -1.43 3.52
N GLN A 107 -0.58 -0.58 2.67
CA GLN A 107 0.83 -0.69 2.34
C GLN A 107 1.68 -0.35 3.57
N LEU A 108 2.74 -1.12 3.83
CA LEU A 108 3.57 -0.94 5.04
C LEU A 108 4.06 0.50 5.20
N ASN A 109 3.93 1.05 6.41
CA ASN A 109 4.45 2.37 6.75
C ASN A 109 5.99 2.37 6.81
N LYS A 110 6.59 3.51 7.14
CA LYS A 110 8.00 3.69 7.44
C LYS A 110 8.38 3.14 8.82
N VAL A 111 9.68 2.93 9.00
CA VAL A 111 10.33 2.60 10.28
C VAL A 111 11.43 3.63 10.52
N HIS A 112 11.47 4.21 11.72
CA HIS A 112 12.52 5.16 12.09
C HIS A 112 13.85 4.45 12.35
N ASP A 113 14.95 5.12 12.00
CA ASP A 113 16.33 4.73 12.34
C ASP A 113 16.73 3.30 11.92
N GLN A 114 16.00 2.72 10.98
CA GLN A 114 16.28 1.41 10.39
C GLN A 114 16.21 1.50 8.86
N GLU A 115 17.28 1.08 8.20
CA GLU A 115 17.36 0.98 6.74
C GLU A 115 17.24 -0.50 6.34
N ASN A 116 16.05 -0.92 5.93
CA ASN A 116 15.78 -2.26 5.40
C ASN A 116 15.23 -2.16 3.97
N ILE A 117 16.01 -2.61 2.98
CA ILE A 117 15.60 -2.61 1.58
C ILE A 117 14.49 -3.62 1.26
N ILE A 118 14.43 -4.74 2.00
CA ILE A 118 13.42 -5.79 1.84
C ILE A 118 12.03 -5.27 2.21
N TRP A 119 11.98 -4.24 3.04
CA TRP A 119 10.73 -3.55 3.35
C TRP A 119 10.09 -2.94 2.10
N ALA A 120 10.89 -2.42 1.16
CA ALA A 120 10.40 -1.91 -0.12
C ALA A 120 9.88 -3.05 -1.03
N ASP A 121 10.45 -4.25 -0.94
CA ASP A 121 9.94 -5.42 -1.67
C ASP A 121 8.55 -5.83 -1.17
N ILE A 122 8.32 -5.84 0.16
CA ILE A 122 6.98 -6.09 0.69
C ILE A 122 5.98 -5.02 0.23
N ARG A 123 6.37 -3.73 0.24
CA ARG A 123 5.53 -2.64 -0.25
C ARG A 123 5.17 -2.83 -1.73
N GLU A 124 6.14 -3.19 -2.57
CA GLU A 124 5.91 -3.48 -3.99
C GLU A 124 5.01 -4.69 -4.18
N ILE A 125 5.18 -5.76 -3.40
CA ILE A 125 4.30 -6.93 -3.44
C ILE A 125 2.85 -6.55 -3.08
N GLN A 126 2.65 -5.72 -2.06
CA GLN A 126 1.32 -5.23 -1.67
C GLN A 126 0.67 -4.39 -2.79
N ARG A 127 1.46 -3.54 -3.46
CA ARG A 127 1.02 -2.76 -4.62
C ARG A 127 0.63 -3.67 -5.79
N ARG A 128 1.50 -4.61 -6.16
CA ARG A 128 1.27 -5.59 -7.24
C ARG A 128 0.06 -6.46 -6.97
N ALA A 129 -0.16 -6.91 -5.74
CA ALA A 129 -1.34 -7.68 -5.38
C ALA A 129 -2.64 -6.92 -5.70
N ALA A 130 -2.70 -5.61 -5.46
CA ALA A 130 -3.86 -4.79 -5.80
C ALA A 130 -4.06 -4.59 -7.32
N ILE A 131 -2.99 -4.68 -8.12
CA ILE A 131 -3.06 -4.59 -9.59
C ILE A 131 -3.47 -5.94 -10.20
N GLU A 132 -2.86 -7.02 -9.71
CA GLU A 132 -2.94 -8.35 -10.32
C GLU A 132 -4.16 -9.16 -9.84
N MET A 133 -4.73 -8.83 -8.67
CA MET A 133 -5.83 -9.56 -8.07
C MET A 133 -7.12 -8.74 -8.10
N LYS A 134 -8.19 -9.31 -8.70
CA LYS A 134 -9.53 -8.71 -8.70
C LYS A 134 -9.98 -8.35 -7.28
N ASN A 135 -10.59 -7.19 -7.08
CA ASN A 135 -11.15 -6.72 -5.80
C ASN A 135 -10.15 -6.71 -4.62
N VAL A 136 -8.86 -6.61 -4.91
CA VAL A 136 -7.85 -6.29 -3.90
C VAL A 136 -7.47 -4.83 -4.08
N PHE A 137 -7.49 -4.08 -2.98
CA PHE A 137 -7.16 -2.66 -2.96
C PHE A 137 -6.01 -2.43 -1.98
N VAL A 138 -5.27 -1.35 -2.20
CA VAL A 138 -4.18 -0.93 -1.30
C VAL A 138 -4.32 0.55 -0.99
N VAL A 139 -4.11 0.91 0.28
CA VAL A 139 -4.03 2.31 0.72
C VAL A 139 -2.63 2.63 1.26
N PRO A 140 -2.11 3.85 1.00
CA PRO A 140 -0.80 4.23 1.50
C PRO A 140 -0.84 4.60 2.99
N SER A 141 0.31 4.53 3.65
CA SER A 141 0.48 4.92 5.05
C SER A 141 1.77 5.71 5.35
N LEU A 142 2.65 5.90 4.36
CA LEU A 142 4.01 6.46 4.52
C LEU A 142 4.09 7.88 5.11
N ASP A 143 3.07 8.69 4.85
CA ASP A 143 2.95 10.06 5.35
C ASP A 143 2.56 10.12 6.83
N LEU A 144 2.10 9.01 7.41
CA LEU A 144 1.50 8.98 8.72
C LEU A 144 2.54 8.88 9.85
N ALA A 145 2.22 9.51 10.98
CA ALA A 145 3.06 9.50 12.17
C ALA A 145 3.12 8.12 12.86
N LEU A 146 4.24 7.87 13.54
CA LEU A 146 4.50 6.67 14.33
C LEU A 146 4.47 7.00 15.84
N ASN A 147 4.23 5.99 16.67
CA ASN A 147 4.25 6.12 18.13
C ASN A 147 5.59 5.70 18.76
N ASP A 148 6.20 4.62 18.25
CA ASP A 148 7.39 3.98 18.82
C ASP A 148 8.44 3.62 17.75
N GLY A 149 8.40 4.34 16.62
CA GLY A 149 9.32 4.13 15.51
C GLY A 149 8.93 3.04 14.52
N ILE A 150 7.90 2.21 14.81
CA ILE A 150 7.37 1.22 13.85
C ILE A 150 5.84 1.16 13.81
N HIS A 151 5.17 1.37 14.93
CA HIS A 151 3.70 1.32 15.00
C HIS A 151 3.08 2.68 14.69
N ASN A 152 2.00 2.68 13.91
CA ASN A 152 1.20 3.87 13.64
C ASN A 152 0.65 4.50 14.93
N SER A 153 0.68 5.84 15.01
CA SER A 153 0.05 6.58 16.11
C SER A 153 -1.48 6.39 16.14
N SER A 154 -2.12 6.73 17.25
CA SER A 154 -3.59 6.68 17.37
C SER A 154 -4.29 7.55 16.31
N ALA A 155 -3.77 8.76 16.05
CA ALA A 155 -4.29 9.64 15.00
C ALA A 155 -4.09 9.04 13.60
N SER A 156 -2.93 8.44 13.35
CA SER A 156 -2.62 7.74 12.10
C SER A 156 -3.58 6.58 11.85
N ASN A 157 -3.97 5.83 12.88
CA ASN A 157 -4.95 4.76 12.76
C ASN A 157 -6.34 5.28 12.37
N ILE A 158 -6.77 6.45 12.86
CA ILE A 158 -8.03 7.07 12.41
C ILE A 158 -7.98 7.35 10.90
N VAL A 159 -6.89 7.94 10.43
CA VAL A 159 -6.67 8.26 9.00
C VAL A 159 -6.63 6.99 8.14
N ILE A 160 -5.96 5.92 8.60
CA ILE A 160 -5.95 4.63 7.89
C ILE A 160 -7.38 4.09 7.75
N GLY A 161 -8.19 4.15 8.80
CA GLY A 161 -9.59 3.72 8.75
C GLY A 161 -10.42 4.51 7.73
N GLU A 162 -10.23 5.83 7.66
CA GLU A 162 -10.89 6.68 6.67
C GLU A 162 -10.43 6.38 5.25
N ARG A 163 -9.13 6.14 5.03
CA ARG A 163 -8.58 5.73 3.72
C ARG A 163 -9.17 4.40 3.26
N LEU A 164 -9.23 3.40 4.16
CA LEU A 164 -9.85 2.11 3.90
C LEU A 164 -11.34 2.26 3.53
N ALA A 165 -12.06 3.16 4.20
CA ALA A 165 -13.48 3.40 3.89
C ALA A 165 -13.64 4.10 2.54
N ARG A 166 -12.81 5.10 2.23
CA ARG A 166 -12.83 5.79 0.93
C ARG A 166 -12.54 4.83 -0.22
N VAL A 167 -11.50 3.99 -0.11
CA VAL A 167 -11.16 3.01 -1.16
C VAL A 167 -12.25 1.94 -1.30
N ALA A 168 -12.90 1.52 -0.21
CA ALA A 168 -14.04 0.62 -0.28
C ALA A 168 -15.22 1.25 -1.01
N LEU A 169 -15.58 2.48 -0.63
CA LEU A 169 -16.71 3.20 -1.21
C LEU A 169 -16.52 3.45 -2.71
N GLU A 170 -15.32 3.87 -3.13
CA GLU A 170 -15.04 4.14 -4.55
C GLU A 170 -14.74 2.86 -5.34
N GLY A 171 -13.79 2.07 -4.86
CA GLY A 171 -13.22 0.94 -5.59
C GLY A 171 -14.20 -0.22 -5.72
N TYR A 172 -14.99 -0.49 -4.68
CA TYR A 172 -15.93 -1.63 -4.65
C TYR A 172 -17.39 -1.19 -4.77
N TYR A 173 -17.85 -0.26 -3.92
CA TYR A 173 -19.25 0.19 -3.93
C TYR A 173 -19.57 1.21 -5.03
N LYS A 174 -18.57 1.66 -5.80
CA LYS A 174 -18.69 2.62 -6.90
C LYS A 174 -19.43 3.91 -6.53
N LYS A 175 -19.28 4.37 -5.28
CA LYS A 175 -19.81 5.65 -4.83
C LYS A 175 -18.94 6.80 -5.37
N PRO A 176 -19.55 7.84 -5.96
CA PRO A 176 -18.80 8.97 -6.52
C PRO A 176 -18.15 9.82 -5.40
N CYS A 177 -17.15 10.62 -5.79
CA CYS A 177 -16.54 11.66 -4.94
C CYS A 177 -15.99 11.15 -3.59
N CYS A 178 -15.52 9.90 -3.55
CA CYS A 178 -14.89 9.33 -2.35
C CYS A 178 -13.37 9.50 -2.36
N PHE A 179 -12.77 9.71 -3.54
CA PHE A 179 -11.36 10.03 -3.74
C PHE A 179 -10.43 9.03 -3.05
N GLY A 180 -10.77 7.74 -3.08
CA GLY A 180 -10.17 6.67 -2.29
C GLY A 180 -9.07 5.89 -2.99
N LEU A 181 -8.91 6.04 -4.32
CA LEU A 181 -7.82 5.40 -5.05
C LEU A 181 -6.57 6.27 -4.94
N ALA A 182 -5.49 5.72 -4.42
CA ALA A 182 -4.24 6.48 -4.28
C ALA A 182 -3.49 6.56 -5.61
N PRO A 183 -2.67 7.61 -5.82
CA PRO A 183 -1.82 7.71 -7.00
C PRO A 183 -0.87 6.52 -7.11
N ASP A 184 -0.85 5.88 -8.29
CA ASP A 184 0.04 4.76 -8.58
C ASP A 184 0.77 4.98 -9.91
N ILE A 185 2.04 4.58 -9.96
CA ILE A 185 2.92 4.83 -11.10
C ILE A 185 2.51 4.01 -12.32
N VAL A 186 2.34 4.69 -13.45
CA VAL A 186 1.98 4.11 -14.74
C VAL A 186 3.23 3.93 -15.61
N SER A 187 4.03 4.98 -15.75
CA SER A 187 5.21 4.98 -16.64
C SER A 187 6.35 5.80 -16.05
N ALA A 188 7.56 5.47 -16.49
CA ALA A 188 8.77 6.23 -16.23
C ALA A 188 9.53 6.35 -17.56
N VAL A 189 9.66 7.58 -18.09
CA VAL A 189 10.25 7.84 -19.40
C VAL A 189 11.32 8.91 -19.24
N CYS A 190 12.52 8.65 -19.75
CA CYS A 190 13.65 9.57 -19.68
C CYS A 190 14.05 10.04 -21.08
N ASP A 191 14.08 11.36 -21.28
CA ASP A 191 14.73 12.01 -22.42
C ASP A 191 15.99 12.71 -21.91
N LYS A 192 17.15 12.26 -22.40
CA LYS A 192 18.49 12.68 -21.93
C LYS A 192 18.66 12.50 -20.42
N ASN A 193 18.49 13.56 -19.65
CA ASN A 193 18.60 13.59 -18.18
C ASN A 193 17.31 14.09 -17.51
N SER A 194 16.21 14.15 -18.24
CA SER A 194 14.89 14.54 -17.75
C SER A 194 13.98 13.33 -17.69
N LEU A 195 13.74 12.84 -16.47
CA LEU A 195 12.90 11.70 -16.18
C LEU A 195 11.48 12.17 -15.81
N THR A 196 10.49 11.72 -16.57
CA THR A 196 9.08 11.99 -16.33
C THR A 196 8.40 10.72 -15.80
N LEU A 197 7.79 10.83 -14.63
CA LEU A 197 6.98 9.80 -14.00
C LEU A 197 5.51 10.18 -14.15
N THR A 198 4.69 9.29 -14.70
CA THR A 198 3.24 9.50 -14.87
C THR A 198 2.47 8.63 -13.88
N PHE A 199 1.45 9.20 -13.24
CA PHE A 199 0.64 8.53 -12.22
C PHE A 199 -0.83 8.44 -12.64
N SER A 200 -1.48 7.35 -12.25
CA SER A 200 -2.92 7.17 -12.31
C SER A 200 -3.58 7.69 -11.03
N ASN A 201 -4.92 7.72 -10.98
CA ASN A 201 -5.71 8.10 -9.79
C ASN A 201 -5.37 9.50 -9.25
N ILE A 202 -5.19 10.45 -10.16
CA ILE A 202 -4.97 11.86 -9.85
C ILE A 202 -6.30 12.60 -9.99
N TYR A 203 -6.78 13.18 -8.91
CA TYR A 203 -8.05 13.90 -8.90
C TYR A 203 -7.88 15.40 -9.08
N HIS A 204 -6.68 15.94 -8.83
CA HIS A 204 -6.37 17.32 -9.14
C HIS A 204 -4.97 17.47 -9.75
N TYR A 205 -3.91 17.44 -8.94
CA TYR A 205 -2.53 17.50 -9.42
C TYR A 205 -1.55 16.98 -8.36
N MET A 206 -0.38 16.54 -8.83
CA MET A 206 0.74 16.09 -8.02
C MET A 206 1.47 17.25 -7.34
N HIS A 207 1.50 17.25 -6.00
CA HIS A 207 2.19 18.24 -5.18
C HIS A 207 3.38 17.64 -4.44
N THR A 208 4.52 18.36 -4.42
CA THR A 208 5.82 17.88 -3.90
C THR A 208 6.24 18.47 -2.56
N LEU A 209 5.39 19.29 -1.94
CA LEU A 209 5.58 19.85 -0.58
C LEU A 209 6.84 20.71 -0.41
N GLY A 210 7.42 21.23 -1.50
CA GLY A 210 8.67 21.99 -1.44
C GLY A 210 9.87 21.17 -0.96
N VAL A 211 9.78 19.84 -0.96
CA VAL A 211 10.89 18.94 -0.62
C VAL A 211 11.99 19.11 -1.66
N THR A 212 13.24 19.18 -1.22
CA THR A 212 14.41 19.32 -2.10
C THR A 212 14.61 18.07 -2.95
N ALA A 213 15.19 18.21 -4.14
CA ALA A 213 15.51 17.09 -5.03
C ALA A 213 16.31 15.97 -4.34
N ALA A 214 17.34 16.31 -3.56
CA ALA A 214 18.15 15.36 -2.80
C ALA A 214 17.38 14.55 -1.73
N ASN A 215 16.21 15.04 -1.30
CA ASN A 215 15.39 14.41 -0.26
C ASN A 215 14.02 13.96 -0.80
N CYS A 216 13.81 13.89 -2.11
CA CYS A 216 12.49 13.64 -2.70
C CYS A 216 11.95 12.21 -2.48
N GLY A 217 12.78 11.30 -1.93
CA GLY A 217 12.40 9.92 -1.64
C GLY A 217 12.44 8.98 -2.86
N PHE A 218 12.72 9.52 -4.06
CA PHE A 218 13.01 8.73 -5.25
C PHE A 218 14.48 8.32 -5.28
N VAL A 219 14.72 7.11 -5.79
CA VAL A 219 16.06 6.60 -6.09
C VAL A 219 16.06 6.16 -7.56
N VAL A 220 17.02 6.67 -8.32
CA VAL A 220 17.24 6.29 -9.72
C VAL A 220 18.58 5.57 -9.81
N GLU A 221 18.56 4.39 -10.41
CA GLU A 221 19.72 3.53 -10.60
C GLU A 221 19.80 3.07 -12.05
N ASP A 222 20.99 3.06 -12.61
CA ASP A 222 21.27 2.41 -13.89
C ASP A 222 22.40 1.38 -13.76
N ASP A 223 22.92 0.85 -14.87
CA ASP A 223 23.97 -0.18 -14.86
C ASP A 223 25.28 0.32 -14.19
N ASN A 224 25.46 1.64 -14.06
CA ASN A 224 26.60 2.27 -13.38
C ASN A 224 26.28 2.71 -11.94
N GLY A 225 25.11 2.34 -11.40
CA GLY A 225 24.72 2.60 -10.02
C GLY A 225 23.78 3.79 -9.84
N LYS A 226 23.73 4.31 -8.61
CA LYS A 226 22.83 5.40 -8.22
C LYS A 226 23.16 6.71 -8.93
N ILE A 227 22.12 7.46 -9.28
CA ILE A 227 22.22 8.77 -9.94
C ILE A 227 21.55 9.81 -9.06
N ASP A 228 22.26 10.92 -8.82
CA ASP A 228 21.72 12.02 -8.05
C ASP A 228 20.59 12.74 -8.79
N ILE A 229 19.55 13.08 -8.04
CA ILE A 229 18.41 13.86 -8.51
C ILE A 229 18.66 15.32 -8.12
N VAL A 230 18.89 16.15 -9.13
CA VAL A 230 19.23 17.58 -8.99
C VAL A 230 18.04 18.51 -9.23
N GLY A 231 16.91 17.98 -9.70
CA GLY A 231 15.66 18.71 -9.84
C GLY A 231 14.46 17.81 -9.57
N TYR A 232 13.43 18.37 -8.93
CA TYR A 232 12.22 17.64 -8.54
C TYR A 232 11.05 18.60 -8.54
N ASN A 233 10.02 18.29 -9.35
CA ASN A 233 8.79 19.07 -9.39
C ASN A 233 7.59 18.16 -9.70
N GLY A 234 6.38 18.60 -9.32
CA GLY A 234 5.13 17.92 -9.63
C GLY A 234 4.15 18.86 -10.32
N SER A 235 3.41 18.33 -11.29
CA SER A 235 2.34 19.07 -11.97
C SER A 235 1.41 18.11 -12.69
N GLY A 236 0.12 18.40 -12.70
CA GLY A 236 -0.89 17.53 -13.29
C GLY A 236 -0.77 16.11 -12.74
N ASP A 237 -0.70 15.12 -13.63
CA ASP A 237 -0.54 13.71 -13.30
C ASP A 237 0.92 13.23 -13.20
N LYS A 238 1.88 14.16 -13.18
CA LYS A 238 3.30 13.87 -13.36
C LYS A 238 4.19 14.38 -12.25
N ILE A 239 5.30 13.66 -12.08
CA ILE A 239 6.49 14.11 -11.38
C ILE A 239 7.64 14.18 -12.38
N TYR A 240 8.40 15.26 -12.31
CA TYR A 240 9.57 15.52 -13.14
C TYR A 240 10.82 15.46 -12.28
N LEU A 241 11.76 14.61 -12.67
CA LEU A 241 13.07 14.46 -12.04
C LEU A 241 14.14 14.89 -13.04
N LYS A 242 15.05 15.77 -12.61
CA LYS A 242 16.26 16.09 -13.36
C LYS A 242 17.42 15.31 -12.75
N LEU A 243 18.06 14.49 -13.57
CA LEU A 243 19.19 13.66 -13.19
C LEU A 243 20.50 14.44 -13.39
N GLU A 244 21.49 14.18 -12.52
CA GLU A 244 22.83 14.78 -12.62
C GLU A 244 23.50 14.44 -13.97
N ARG A 245 23.26 13.24 -14.48
CA ARG A 245 23.78 12.73 -15.75
C ARG A 245 22.70 11.98 -16.53
N THR A 246 22.99 11.68 -17.80
CA THR A 246 22.16 10.80 -18.63
C THR A 246 22.24 9.35 -18.15
N LEU A 247 21.19 8.57 -18.44
CA LEU A 247 21.13 7.14 -18.14
C LEU A 247 22.08 6.34 -19.04
N LEU A 248 22.63 5.26 -18.47
CA LEU A 248 23.51 4.32 -19.15
C LEU A 248 22.95 2.90 -18.99
N GLY A 249 22.63 2.25 -20.11
CA GLY A 249 22.12 0.88 -20.10
C GLY A 249 20.72 0.78 -19.47
N LYS A 250 20.49 -0.29 -18.70
CA LYS A 250 19.18 -0.52 -18.07
C LYS A 250 19.05 0.34 -16.82
N ALA A 251 17.89 0.97 -16.66
CA ALA A 251 17.65 1.88 -15.55
C ALA A 251 16.28 1.65 -14.87
N TYR A 252 16.24 1.98 -13.59
CA TYR A 252 15.07 1.82 -12.74
C TYR A 252 14.89 3.01 -11.81
N VAL A 253 13.64 3.31 -11.50
CA VAL A 253 13.25 4.27 -10.47
C VAL A 253 12.46 3.56 -9.39
N SER A 254 12.70 3.93 -8.13
CA SER A 254 11.98 3.45 -6.96
C SER A 254 11.55 4.63 -6.09
N PHE A 255 10.46 4.49 -5.36
CA PHE A 255 10.04 5.46 -4.34
C PHE A 255 9.96 4.78 -2.97
N ALA A 256 10.60 5.36 -1.95
CA ALA A 256 10.76 4.76 -0.62
C ALA A 256 11.45 3.37 -0.66
N GLN A 257 12.67 3.33 -1.23
CA GLN A 257 13.49 2.13 -1.44
C GLN A 257 13.93 1.43 -0.13
N THR A 258 13.75 2.06 1.04
CA THR A 258 14.04 1.45 2.33
C THR A 258 12.86 1.61 3.29
N SER A 259 12.93 0.93 4.43
CA SER A 259 11.96 1.11 5.52
C SER A 259 11.89 2.56 6.02
N ASN A 260 12.96 3.34 5.93
CA ASN A 260 13.00 4.72 6.43
C ASN A 260 12.76 5.74 5.31
N LEU A 261 11.62 6.43 5.35
CA LEU A 261 11.34 7.58 4.49
C LEU A 261 11.54 8.88 5.28
N LYS A 262 12.59 9.63 4.93
CA LYS A 262 13.04 10.83 5.66
C LYS A 262 12.23 12.10 5.35
N SER A 263 11.45 12.10 4.29
CA SER A 263 10.67 13.25 3.82
C SER A 263 9.21 12.90 3.59
N ALA A 264 8.37 13.91 3.52
CA ALA A 264 6.97 13.70 3.19
C ALA A 264 6.84 13.22 1.73
N PRO A 265 6.04 12.18 1.44
CA PRO A 265 5.80 11.73 0.08
C PRO A 265 5.04 12.79 -0.73
N PRO A 266 5.24 12.84 -2.06
CA PRO A 266 4.34 13.60 -2.92
C PRO A 266 2.93 13.02 -2.84
N TYR A 267 1.94 13.88 -3.07
CA TYR A 267 0.53 13.53 -2.92
C TYR A 267 -0.32 14.20 -3.99
N ASP A 268 -1.50 13.63 -4.23
CA ASP A 268 -2.51 14.27 -5.07
C ASP A 268 -3.30 15.30 -4.26
N ALA A 269 -3.32 16.54 -4.74
CA ALA A 269 -3.98 17.67 -4.09
C ALA A 269 -5.51 17.52 -4.00
N GLY A 270 -6.13 16.67 -4.83
CA GLY A 270 -7.58 16.44 -4.81
C GLY A 270 -8.01 15.48 -3.71
N SER A 271 -7.32 14.35 -3.58
CA SER A 271 -7.61 13.30 -2.60
C SER A 271 -6.89 13.49 -1.25
N GLY A 272 -5.77 14.21 -1.23
CA GLY A 272 -4.86 14.25 -0.08
C GLY A 272 -4.13 12.92 0.16
N LEU A 273 -4.19 11.98 -0.78
CA LEU A 273 -3.50 10.69 -0.66
C LEU A 273 -2.08 10.81 -1.24
N PRO A 274 -1.05 10.33 -0.50
CA PRO A 274 0.29 10.23 -1.07
C PRO A 274 0.36 9.12 -2.13
N ILE A 275 1.40 9.15 -2.95
CA ILE A 275 1.66 8.07 -3.89
C ILE A 275 1.85 6.72 -3.17
N ILE A 276 1.44 5.63 -3.81
CA ILE A 276 1.80 4.28 -3.39
C ILE A 276 3.30 4.08 -3.64
N ALA A 277 4.02 3.52 -2.68
CA ALA A 277 5.43 3.17 -2.87
C ALA A 277 5.59 2.03 -3.86
N PHE A 278 6.66 2.09 -4.65
CA PHE A 278 6.96 1.10 -5.67
C PHE A 278 8.47 0.86 -5.72
N ASN A 279 8.87 -0.35 -6.11
CA ASN A 279 10.26 -0.74 -6.22
C ASN A 279 10.61 -1.15 -7.66
N LYS A 280 11.72 -0.62 -8.18
CA LYS A 280 12.30 -0.97 -9.49
C LYS A 280 11.33 -0.86 -10.68
N LYS A 281 10.64 0.27 -10.83
CA LYS A 281 9.93 0.59 -12.07
C LYS A 281 10.96 0.84 -13.17
N GLU A 282 10.93 0.03 -14.22
CA GLU A 282 11.82 0.18 -15.38
C GLU A 282 11.60 1.54 -16.06
N ILE A 283 12.71 2.19 -16.43
CA ILE A 283 12.72 3.47 -17.11
C ILE A 283 12.91 3.24 -18.61
N GLU A 284 11.98 3.75 -19.41
CA GLU A 284 12.08 3.78 -20.86
C GLU A 284 12.96 4.96 -21.28
N ASN A 285 14.06 4.70 -21.99
CA ASN A 285 14.97 5.73 -22.50
C ASN A 285 14.62 6.06 -23.96
N VAL A 286 14.30 7.33 -24.24
CA VAL A 286 13.84 7.82 -25.55
C VAL A 286 14.77 8.86 -26.16
#